data_AF-K9X4A6-F1
#
_entry.id   AF-K9X4A6-F1
#
_cell.length_a   1.000
_cell.length_b   1.000
_cell.length_c   1.000
_cell.angle_alpha   90.00
_cell.angle_beta   90.00
_cell.angle_gamma   90.00
#
_symmetry.space_group_name_H-M   'P 1'
#
loop_
_entity.id
_entity.type
_entity.pdbx_description
1 polymer ?
#
loop_
_entity_poly.entity_id
_entity_poly.type
_entity_poly.pdbx_seq_one_letter_code
_entity_poly.pdbx_strand_id
1 'polypeptide(L)' 'MSDNDWTQQKTTIAIANDDIGEWHFLTFPSWDEARQAINAARSEGKAAVFYDGATLPVPPELPLPPELPKD' A
#
# COMPACT_ATOMS: atom_id res chain seq x y z
N MET A 1 -12.30 8.20 -24.00
CA MET A 1 -12.79 7.33 -22.91
C MET A 1 -11.64 7.20 -21.93
N SER A 2 -11.94 7.34 -20.65
CA SER A 2 -10.98 7.69 -19.60
C SER A 2 -9.98 6.56 -19.30
N ASP A 3 -8.71 6.78 -19.64
CA ASP A 3 -7.52 6.04 -19.16
C ASP A 3 -7.30 6.26 -17.65
N ASN A 4 -8.32 6.05 -16.84
CA ASN A 4 -8.17 5.98 -15.39
C ASN A 4 -7.76 4.56 -15.01
N ASP A 5 -6.66 4.09 -15.61
CA ASP A 5 -5.92 2.91 -15.23
C ASP A 5 -5.19 3.23 -13.92
N TRP A 6 -5.99 3.49 -12.88
CA TRP A 6 -5.57 3.53 -11.48
C TRP A 6 -5.16 2.11 -11.13
N THR A 7 -4.01 1.75 -11.69
CA THR A 7 -3.23 0.54 -11.54
C THR A 7 -3.48 -0.02 -10.17
N GLN A 8 -4.09 -1.21 -10.13
CA GLN A 8 -4.21 -2.05 -8.95
C GLN A 8 -2.88 -1.99 -8.18
N GLN A 9 -2.86 -1.17 -7.12
CA GLN A 9 -1.61 -0.84 -6.44
C GLN A 9 -1.17 -2.08 -5.69
N LYS A 10 -0.09 -2.69 -6.17
CA LYS A 10 0.50 -3.85 -5.51
C LYS A 10 0.84 -3.44 -4.07
N THR A 11 0.19 -4.09 -3.12
CA THR A 11 0.25 -3.72 -1.70
C THR A 11 0.99 -4.82 -0.95
N THR A 12 2.09 -4.46 -0.30
CA THR A 12 2.87 -5.37 0.53
C THR A 12 2.41 -5.28 1.98
N ILE A 13 2.29 -6.43 2.65
CA ILE A 13 2.02 -6.55 4.08
C ILE A 13 3.16 -7.31 4.74
N ALA A 14 3.37 -7.05 6.03
CA ALA A 14 4.26 -7.81 6.89
C ALA A 14 3.44 -8.54 7.96
N ILE A 15 3.65 -9.84 8.11
CA ILE A 15 3.01 -10.71 9.12
C ILE A 15 4.10 -11.27 10.02
N ALA A 16 3.95 -11.14 11.33
CA ALA A 16 4.88 -11.72 12.29
C ALA A 16 4.87 -13.25 12.18
N ASN A 17 6.07 -13.84 12.09
CA ASN A 17 6.25 -15.28 12.13
C ASN A 17 6.06 -15.81 13.56
N ASP A 18 5.84 -17.12 13.69
CA ASP A 18 5.84 -17.82 14.97
C ASP A 18 7.26 -17.90 15.57
N ASP A 19 8.29 -17.72 14.73
CA ASP A 19 9.68 -17.56 15.14
C ASP A 19 9.99 -16.13 15.61
N ILE A 20 10.68 -16.02 16.76
CA ILE A 20 10.94 -14.73 17.42
C ILE A 20 11.80 -13.84 16.52
N GLY A 21 11.21 -12.70 16.12
CA GLY A 21 11.92 -11.62 15.43
C GLY A 21 11.87 -11.66 13.90
N GLU A 22 11.14 -12.61 13.30
CA GLU A 22 10.98 -12.69 11.85
C GLU A 22 9.63 -12.15 11.37
N TRP A 23 9.65 -11.47 10.24
CA TRP A 23 8.47 -10.96 9.55
C TRP A 23 8.38 -11.57 8.15
N HIS A 24 7.22 -12.11 7.80
CA HIS A 24 6.90 -12.59 6.46
C HIS A 24 6.28 -11.48 5.64
N PHE A 25 6.89 -11.17 4.49
CA PHE A 25 6.42 -10.13 3.58
C PHE A 25 5.65 -10.74 2.41
N LEU A 26 4.38 -10.35 2.25
CA LEU A 26 3.51 -10.82 1.18
C LEU A 26 3.05 -9.63 0.34
N THR A 27 3.09 -9.76 -0.98
CA THR A 27 2.64 -8.70 -1.90
C THR A 27 1.40 -9.15 -2.64
N PHE A 28 0.35 -8.34 -2.55
CA PHE A 28 -0.94 -8.58 -3.17
C PHE A 28 -1.15 -7.63 -4.34
N PRO A 29 -1.88 -8.03 -5.39
CA PRO A 29 -2.21 -7.16 -6.51
C PRO A 29 -3.08 -5.97 -6.11
N SER A 30 -3.83 -6.04 -5.01
CA SER A 30 -4.71 -4.96 -4.56
C SER A 30 -4.69 -4.73 -3.05
N TRP A 31 -5.08 -3.52 -2.66
CA TRP A 31 -5.24 -3.16 -1.25
C TRP A 31 -6.31 -3.98 -0.53
N ASP A 32 -7.40 -4.36 -1.22
CA ASP A 32 -8.48 -5.15 -0.62
C ASP A 32 -7.99 -6.55 -0.24
N GLU A 33 -7.25 -7.21 -1.13
CA GLU A 33 -6.65 -8.52 -0.85
C GLU A 33 -5.61 -8.45 0.29
N ALA A 34 -4.76 -7.42 0.28
CA ALA A 34 -3.82 -7.17 1.38
C ALA A 34 -4.54 -6.98 2.73
N ARG A 35 -5.67 -6.24 2.73
CA ARG A 35 -6.49 -6.04 3.92
C ARG A 35 -7.14 -7.33 4.39
N GLN A 36 -7.67 -8.15 3.48
CA GLN A 36 -8.22 -9.46 3.83
C GLN A 36 -7.17 -10.36 4.48
N ALA A 37 -5.95 -10.39 3.94
CA ALA A 37 -4.84 -11.15 4.50
C ALA A 37 -4.42 -10.66 5.89
N ILE A 38 -4.38 -9.34 6.13
CA ILE A 38 -4.13 -8.77 7.47
C ILE A 38 -5.23 -9.19 8.45
N ASN A 39 -6.49 -9.12 8.04
CA ASN A 39 -7.61 -9.49 8.90
C ASN A 39 -7.59 -10.99 9.25
N ALA A 40 -7.25 -11.84 8.28
CA ALA A 40 -7.08 -13.28 8.50
C ALA A 40 -5.95 -13.53 9.51
N ALA A 41 -4.75 -12.97 9.29
CA ALA A 41 -3.63 -13.13 10.22
C ALA A 41 -3.97 -12.64 11.64
N ARG A 42 -4.67 -11.51 11.78
CA ARG A 42 -5.12 -11.00 13.08
C ARG A 42 -6.14 -11.91 13.75
N SER A 43 -7.04 -12.53 12.97
CA SER A 43 -8.01 -13.50 13.49
C SER A 43 -7.34 -14.77 14.03
N GLU A 44 -6.16 -15.10 13.51
CA GLU A 44 -5.30 -16.18 14.00
C GLU A 44 -4.39 -15.76 15.18
N GLY A 45 -4.51 -14.50 15.65
CA GLY A 45 -3.70 -13.96 16.75
C GLY A 45 -2.31 -13.46 16.35
N LYS A 46 -2.02 -13.38 15.04
CA LYS A 46 -0.73 -12.91 14.52
C LYS A 46 -0.71 -11.40 14.33
N ALA A 47 0.45 -10.78 14.52
CA ALA A 47 0.64 -9.36 14.23
C ALA A 47 0.79 -9.16 12.71
N ALA A 48 -0.07 -8.34 12.10
CA ALA A 48 -0.02 -8.06 10.67
C ALA A 48 -0.23 -6.56 10.40
N VAL A 49 0.61 -5.99 9.53
CA VAL A 49 0.67 -4.57 9.18
C VAL A 49 0.89 -4.37 7.68
N PHE A 50 0.45 -3.23 7.15
CA PHE A 50 0.85 -2.81 5.81
C PHE A 50 2.31 -2.38 5.84
N TYR A 51 3.07 -2.81 4.84
CA TYR A 51 4.48 -2.48 4.72
C TYR A 51 4.65 -1.27 3.80
N ASP A 52 5.08 -0.14 4.36
CA ASP A 52 5.29 1.14 3.67
C ASP A 52 6.62 1.23 2.92
N GLY A 53 7.39 0.12 2.84
CA GLY A 53 8.65 0.07 2.09
C GLY A 53 8.49 -0.26 0.61
N ALA A 54 7.27 -0.37 0.10
CA ALA A 54 7.01 -0.40 -1.34
C ALA A 54 7.09 1.04 -1.88
N THR A 55 7.88 1.27 -2.92
CA THR A 55 8.03 2.57 -3.59
C THR A 55 6.66 3.23 -3.78
N LEU A 56 6.37 4.28 -3.01
CA LEU A 56 5.16 5.07 -3.21
C LEU A 56 5.18 5.60 -4.65
N PRO A 57 4.13 5.39 -5.46
CA PRO A 57 4.08 6.04 -6.76
C PRO A 57 4.15 7.55 -6.52
N VAL A 58 5.05 8.23 -7.22
CA VAL A 58 5.09 9.70 -7.22
C VAL A 58 3.69 10.14 -7.68
N PRO A 59 2.92 10.85 -6.85
CA PRO A 59 1.63 11.37 -7.29
C PRO A 59 1.87 12.22 -8.54
N PRO A 60 1.00 12.16 -9.55
CA PRO A 60 1.15 13.01 -10.73
C PRO A 60 1.26 14.46 -10.25
N GLU A 61 2.25 15.19 -10.77
CA GLU A 61 2.36 16.63 -10.49
C GLU A 61 1.00 17.25 -10.78
N LEU A 62 0.32 17.72 -9.72
CA LEU A 62 -0.84 18.56 -9.90
C LEU A 62 -0.36 19.73 -10.77
N PRO A 63 -1.08 20.10 -11.84
CA PRO A 63 -0.72 21.28 -12.61
C PRO A 63 -0.57 22.42 -11.61
N LEU A 64 0.63 23.01 -11.55
CA LEU A 64 0.91 24.14 -10.68
C LEU A 64 -0.23 25.13 -10.88
N PRO A 65 -0.88 25.62 -9.81
CA PRO A 65 -1.84 26.70 -9.97
C PRO A 65 -1.13 27.81 -10.76
N PRO A 66 -1.79 28.41 -11.78
CA PRO A 66 -1.17 29.47 -12.54
C PRO A 66 -0.62 30.50 -11.56
N GLU A 67 0.64 30.90 -11.73
CA GLU A 67 1.26 31.93 -10.90
C GLU A 67 0.29 33.10 -10.82
N LEU A 68 -0.22 33.36 -9.61
CA LEU A 68 -0.98 34.57 -9.33
C LEU A 68 -0.07 35.72 -9.76
N PRO A 69 -0.50 36.61 -10.69
CA PRO A 69 0.29 37.75 -11.07
C PRO A 69 0.67 38.50 -9.80
N LYS A 70 1.97 38.68 -9.61
CA LYS A 70 2.47 39.58 -8.59
C LYS A 70 2.27 40.99 -9.12
N ASP A 71 1.56 41.80 -8.33
CA ASP A 71 1.10 43.18 -8.52
C ASP A 71 -0.31 43.37 -9.11
#